data_AF-A0A2M7L069-F1
#
_entry.id   AF-A0A2M7L069-F1
#
_cell.length_a   1.000
_cell.length_b   1.000
_cell.length_c   1.000
_cell.angle_alpha   90.00
_cell.angle_beta   90.00
_cell.angle_gamma   90.00
#
_symmetry.space_group_name_H-M   'P 1'
#
loop_
_entity.id
_entity.type
_entity.pdbx_description
1 polymer ?
#
loop_
_entity_poly.entity_id
_entity_poly.type
_entity_poly.pdbx_seq_one_letter_code
_entity_poly.pdbx_strand_id
1 'polypeptide(L)' 'RQFAFVASPEKALLDLVHLTPGADSPDYLRELRLQNADAMNPRMLQELAERSGRPKLVRAARIAGRLLSSEEGESL' A
#
# COMPACT_ATOMS: atom_id res chain seq x y z
N ARG A 1 -24.11 -21.00 6.86
CA ARG A 1 -23.35 -19.77 7.19
C ARG A 1 -21.94 -19.94 6.65
N GLN A 2 -21.48 -19.06 5.76
CA GLN A 2 -20.17 -19.17 5.13
C GLN A 2 -19.24 -18.12 5.74
N PHE A 3 -18.00 -18.50 6.01
CA PHE A 3 -16.97 -17.63 6.56
C PHE A 3 -15.79 -17.60 5.59
N ALA A 4 -15.13 -16.45 5.49
CA ALA A 4 -13.93 -16.26 4.69
C ALA A 4 -12.97 -15.31 5.43
N PHE A 5 -11.67 -15.51 5.22
CA PHE A 5 -10.67 -14.55 5.65
C PHE A 5 -10.51 -13.48 4.57
N VAL A 6 -10.64 -12.22 4.96
CA VAL A 6 -10.42 -11.07 4.08
C VAL A 6 -9.06 -10.46 4.43
N ALA A 7 -8.25 -10.18 3.43
CA ALA A 7 -6.97 -9.51 3.62
C ALA A 7 -7.19 -8.10 4.19
N SER A 8 -6.28 -7.64 5.05
CA SER A 8 -6.26 -6.22 5.40
C SER A 8 -5.92 -5.38 4.15
N PRO A 9 -6.33 -4.10 4.09
CA PRO A 9 -5.98 -3.21 2.98
C PRO A 9 -4.47 -3.15 2.71
N GLU A 10 -3.64 -3.16 3.75
CA GLU A 10 -2.18 -3.16 3.62
C GLU A 10 -1.68 -4.44 2.94
N LYS A 11 -2.19 -5.60 3.37
CA LYS A 11 -1.81 -6.88 2.77
C LYS A 11 -2.28 -6.98 1.32
N ALA A 12 -3.49 -6.51 1.02
CA ALA A 12 -4.02 -6.48 -0.33
C ALA A 12 -3.18 -5.59 -1.27
N LEU A 13 -2.74 -4.42 -0.80
CA LEU A 13 -1.85 -3.55 -1.58
C LEU A 13 -0.50 -4.24 -1.86
N LEU A 14 0.11 -4.86 -0.85
CA LEU A 14 1.37 -5.58 -1.03
C LEU A 14 1.23 -6.79 -1.97
N ASP A 15 0.10 -7.48 -1.94
CA ASP A 15 -0.19 -8.58 -2.88
C ASP A 15 -0.34 -8.07 -4.31
N LEU A 16 -1.05 -6.96 -4.50
CA LEU A 16 -1.18 -6.33 -5.82
C LEU A 16 0.20 -5.96 -6.39
N VAL A 17 1.06 -5.32 -5.59
CA VAL A 17 2.43 -4.98 -6.01
C VAL A 17 3.26 -6.23 -6.24
N HIS A 18 3.10 -7.27 -5.42
CA HIS A 18 3.84 -8.51 -5.59
C HIS A 18 3.55 -9.16 -6.95
N LEU A 19 2.28 -9.22 -7.33
CA LEU A 19 1.78 -9.91 -8.52
C LEU A 19 1.90 -9.10 -9.80
N THR A 20 2.06 -7.78 -9.71
CA THR A 20 2.08 -6.89 -10.88
C THR A 20 3.50 -6.41 -11.19
N PRO A 21 4.11 -6.78 -12.34
CA PRO A 21 5.43 -6.27 -12.74
C PRO A 21 5.48 -4.73 -12.75
N GLY A 22 6.57 -4.13 -12.27
CA GLY A 22 6.75 -2.66 -12.25
C GLY A 22 5.85 -1.86 -11.29
N ALA A 23 5.00 -2.52 -10.51
CA ALA A 23 4.06 -1.88 -9.59
C ALA A 23 4.70 -1.22 -8.36
N ASP A 24 6.02 -1.25 -8.20
CA ASP A 24 6.77 -0.45 -7.23
C ASP A 24 7.24 0.90 -7.78
N SER A 25 6.79 1.27 -9.00
CA SER A 25 7.02 2.59 -9.56
C SER A 25 6.11 3.66 -8.91
N PRO A 26 6.61 4.89 -8.72
CA PRO A 26 5.78 5.98 -8.21
C PRO A 26 4.56 6.28 -9.07
N ASP A 27 4.67 6.21 -10.39
CA ASP A 27 3.58 6.54 -11.31
C ASP A 27 2.44 5.53 -11.18
N TYR A 28 2.75 4.23 -11.16
CA TYR A 28 1.76 3.18 -10.91
C TYR A 28 1.06 3.37 -9.55
N LEU A 29 1.82 3.67 -8.49
CA LEU A 29 1.24 3.84 -7.15
C LEU A 29 0.37 5.09 -7.02
N ARG A 30 0.64 6.16 -7.80
CA ARG A 30 -0.25 7.33 -7.88
C ARG A 30 -1.55 7.00 -8.61
N GLU A 31 -1.50 6.18 -9.66
CA GLU A 31 -2.69 5.75 -10.39
C GLU A 31 -3.67 4.92 -9.53
N LEU A 32 -3.18 4.29 -8.45
CA LEU A 32 -4.03 3.58 -7.48
C LEU A 32 -4.91 4.50 -6.63
N ARG A 33 -4.70 5.82 -6.65
CA ARG A 33 -5.50 6.82 -5.92
C ARG A 33 -5.74 6.42 -4.46
N LEU A 34 -4.66 6.23 -3.72
CA LEU A 34 -4.66 5.82 -2.31
C LEU A 34 -5.16 6.95 -1.39
N GLN A 35 -6.38 7.42 -1.60
CA GLN A 35 -6.98 8.61 -0.98
C GLN A 35 -7.66 8.34 0.36
N ASN A 36 -7.84 7.06 0.72
CA ASN A 36 -8.53 6.68 1.94
C ASN A 36 -7.52 6.34 3.05
N ALA A 37 -6.91 7.39 3.62
CA ALA A 37 -5.90 7.26 4.68
C ALA A 37 -6.46 6.59 5.94
N ASP A 38 -7.74 6.80 6.27
CA ASP A 38 -8.40 6.16 7.42
C ASP A 38 -8.49 4.63 7.26
N ALA A 39 -8.51 4.13 6.02
CA ALA A 39 -8.60 2.70 5.71
C ALA A 39 -7.24 2.00 5.68
N MET A 40 -6.12 2.72 5.81
CA MET A 40 -4.79 2.12 5.66
C MET A 40 -3.80 2.67 6.68
N ASN A 41 -3.20 1.79 7.47
CA ASN A 41 -2.19 2.17 8.45
C ASN A 41 -0.78 2.10 7.83
N PRO A 42 -0.08 3.24 7.62
CA PRO A 42 1.23 3.23 6.97
C PRO A 42 2.31 2.47 7.74
N ARG A 43 2.20 2.42 9.09
CA ARG A 43 3.13 1.63 9.92
C ARG A 43 2.94 0.13 9.69
N MET A 44 1.69 -0.34 9.71
CA MET A 44 1.38 -1.75 9.42
C MET A 44 1.80 -2.15 8.01
N LEU A 45 1.59 -1.27 7.02
CA LEU A 45 2.03 -1.49 5.64
C LEU A 45 3.56 -1.69 5.55
N GLN A 46 4.31 -0.83 6.23
CA GLN A 46 5.77 -0.92 6.27
C GLN A 46 6.25 -2.20 6.98
N GLU A 47 5.67 -2.54 8.13
CA GLU A 47 6.00 -3.76 8.88
C GLU A 47 5.74 -5.04 8.06
N LEU A 48 4.59 -5.13 7.38
CA LEU A 48 4.27 -6.26 6.51
C LEU A 48 5.24 -6.37 5.33
N ALA A 49 5.63 -5.23 4.74
CA ALA A 49 6.58 -5.19 3.64
C ALA A 49 7.97 -5.64 4.09
N GLU A 50 8.45 -5.20 5.25
CA GLU A 50 9.75 -5.61 5.80
C GLU A 50 9.78 -7.10 6.12
N ARG A 51 8.73 -7.61 6.77
CA ARG A 51 8.58 -9.05 7.07
C ARG A 51 8.58 -9.94 5.83
N SER A 52 8.17 -9.41 4.67
CA SER A 52 8.20 -10.15 3.42
C SER A 52 9.63 -10.44 2.91
N GLY A 53 10.62 -9.68 3.36
CA GLY A 53 12.00 -9.75 2.88
C GLY A 53 12.18 -9.33 1.41
N ARG A 54 11.15 -8.82 0.73
CA ARG A 54 11.20 -8.47 -0.70
C ARG A 54 11.52 -6.98 -0.90
N PRO A 55 12.65 -6.63 -1.54
CA PRO A 55 13.02 -5.22 -1.75
C PRO A 55 11.96 -4.42 -2.51
N LYS A 56 11.27 -5.05 -3.46
CA LYS A 56 10.16 -4.46 -4.23
C LYS A 56 9.03 -3.97 -3.32
N LEU A 57 8.62 -4.79 -2.36
CA LEU A 57 7.51 -4.49 -1.46
C LEU A 57 7.89 -3.38 -0.48
N VAL A 58 9.12 -3.39 0.03
CA VAL A 58 9.65 -2.33 0.90
C VAL A 58 9.70 -0.98 0.17
N ARG A 59 10.11 -0.96 -1.11
CA ARG A 59 10.08 0.27 -1.92
C ARG A 59 8.65 0.77 -2.10
N ALA A 60 7.72 -0.11 -2.48
CA ALA A 60 6.34 0.27 -2.69
C ALA A 60 5.66 0.79 -1.41
N ALA A 61 5.86 0.12 -0.27
CA ALA A 61 5.34 0.57 1.03
C ALA A 61 5.84 1.98 1.39
N ARG A 62 7.12 2.26 1.16
CA ARG A 62 7.69 3.60 1.39
C ARG A 62 7.06 4.67 0.51
N ILE A 63 6.82 4.37 -0.77
CA ILE A 63 6.22 5.32 -1.72
C ILE A 63 4.75 5.54 -1.36
N ALA A 64 3.99 4.45 -1.17
CA ALA A 64 2.58 4.48 -0.79
C ALA A 64 2.37 5.23 0.54
N GLY A 65 3.23 5.00 1.54
CA GLY A 65 3.19 5.71 2.82
C GLY A 65 3.33 7.22 2.66
N ARG A 66 4.15 7.70 1.72
CA ARG A 66 4.25 9.14 1.41
C ARG A 66 2.98 9.67 0.76
N LEU A 67 2.40 8.93 -0.20
CA LEU A 67 1.17 9.32 -0.87
C LEU A 67 0.01 9.44 0.12
N LEU A 68 -0.11 8.48 1.04
CA LEU A 68 -1.12 8.47 2.10
C LEU A 68 -0.98 9.67 3.06
N SER A 69 0.23 10.19 3.27
CA SER A 69 0.48 11.36 4.13
C SER A 69 0.44 12.71 3.40
N SER A 70 0.53 12.73 2.07
CA SER A 70 0.59 13.98 1.28
C SER A 70 -0.77 14.47 0.80
N GLU A 71 -1.80 13.61 0.76
CA GLU A 71 -3.14 14.01 0.28
C GLU A 71 -4.04 14.60 1.39
N GLU A 72 -3.55 14.69 2.64
CA GLU A 72 -4.24 15.45 3.72
C GLU A 72 -4.11 16.99 3.56
N GLY A 73 -3.39 17.47 2.53
CA GLY A 73 -2.99 18.87 2.36
C GLY A 73 -3.56 19.63 1.15
N GLU A 74 -4.48 19.07 0.37
CA GLU A 74 -5.23 19.80 -0.66
C GLU A 74 -6.70 19.97 -0.26
N SER A 75 -6.93 20.62 0.88
CA SER A 75 -8.18 21.39 1.07
C SER A 75 -7.96 22.78 0.49
N LEU A 76 -8.57 23.04 -0.66
CA LEU A 76 -8.93 24.39 -1.12
C LEU A 76 -10.11 24.93 -0.30
#